data_AF-A0A0B2V077-F1
#
_entry.id   AF-A0A0B2V077-F1
#
_cell.length_a   1.000
_cell.length_b   1.000
_cell.length_c   1.000
_cell.angle_alpha   90.00
_cell.angle_beta   90.00
_cell.angle_gamma   90.00
#
_symmetry.space_group_name_H-M   'P 1'
#
loop_
_entity.id
_entity.type
_entity.pdbx_description
1 polymer ?
#
loop_
_entity_poly.entity_id
_entity_poly.type
_entity_poly.pdbx_seq_one_letter_code
_entity_poly.pdbx_strand_id
1 'polypeptide(L)'
;MFTVTVCDANKRKKFVPPRMHPNLFPEPEFDPNAPECIPLREPCGFYSFSLNGGAPLKWVKSWCQCDKEHECAYERTDMKMRVYRQVCVTRSGEFHDTPQNFYD
;
A
#
# COMPACT_ATOMS: atom_id res chain seq x y z
N MET A 1 -16.88 24.65 -5.57
CA MET A 1 -16.91 23.41 -6.39
C MET A 1 -16.01 22.40 -5.70
N PHE A 2 -16.57 21.35 -5.11
CA PHE A 2 -15.78 20.26 -4.52
C PHE A 2 -15.64 19.16 -5.57
N THR A 3 -14.43 18.93 -6.08
CA THR A 3 -14.15 17.81 -6.96
C THR A 3 -14.15 16.54 -6.13
N VAL A 4 -15.23 15.76 -6.24
CA VAL A 4 -15.27 14.37 -5.78
C VAL A 4 -14.30 13.59 -6.66
N THR A 5 -13.12 13.30 -6.16
CA THR A 5 -12.19 12.38 -6.81
C THR A 5 -12.83 11.00 -6.79
N VAL A 6 -13.33 10.56 -7.95
CA VAL A 6 -13.80 9.18 -8.14
C VAL A 6 -12.57 8.28 -8.00
N CYS A 7 -12.42 7.63 -6.86
CA CYS A 7 -11.39 6.62 -6.66
C CYS A 7 -11.69 5.43 -7.57
N ASP A 8 -10.95 5.37 -8.67
CA ASP A 8 -10.98 4.35 -9.70
C ASP A 8 -10.90 2.93 -9.09
N ALA A 9 -11.96 2.14 -9.27
CA ALA A 9 -12.14 0.84 -8.63
C ALA A 9 -11.05 -0.19 -9.01
N ASN A 10 -10.31 0.04 -10.09
CA ASN A 10 -9.19 -0.81 -10.51
C ASN A 10 -7.91 -0.62 -9.65
N LYS A 11 -7.73 0.54 -9.00
CA LYS A 11 -6.53 0.84 -8.20
C LYS A 11 -6.50 0.10 -6.85
N ARG A 12 -7.67 -0.30 -6.33
CA ARG A 12 -7.81 -0.93 -5.01
C ARG A 12 -7.21 -2.32 -4.91
N LYS A 13 -6.93 -3.00 -6.03
CA LYS A 13 -6.41 -4.38 -6.01
C LYS A 13 -4.93 -4.46 -5.64
N LYS A 14 -4.11 -3.48 -6.02
CA LYS A 14 -2.63 -3.55 -5.87
C LYS A 14 -2.15 -3.24 -4.45
N PHE A 15 -2.98 -2.56 -3.68
CA PHE A 15 -2.68 -2.13 -2.32
C PHE A 15 -3.00 -3.18 -1.25
N VAL A 16 -3.80 -4.17 -1.64
CA VAL A 16 -4.33 -5.19 -0.73
C VAL A 16 -3.51 -6.46 -0.92
N PRO A 17 -3.05 -7.11 0.16
CA PRO A 17 -2.38 -8.40 0.07
C PRO A 17 -3.25 -9.43 -0.68
N PRO A 18 -2.64 -10.38 -1.40
CA PRO A 18 -3.38 -11.43 -2.09
C PRO A 18 -4.39 -12.14 -1.17
N ARG A 19 -5.58 -12.44 -1.71
CA ARG A 19 -6.68 -13.13 -1.00
C ARG A 19 -7.33 -12.33 0.14
N MET A 20 -7.01 -11.05 0.32
CA MET A 20 -7.72 -10.18 1.26
C MET A 20 -8.75 -9.30 0.56
N HIS A 21 -9.81 -8.94 1.29
CA HIS A 21 -10.86 -8.08 0.77
C HIS A 21 -10.50 -6.59 0.97
N PRO A 22 -10.59 -5.73 -0.05
CA PRO A 22 -10.20 -4.31 0.05
C PRO A 22 -10.91 -3.53 1.16
N ASN A 23 -12.17 -3.87 1.46
CA ASN A 23 -12.94 -3.22 2.54
C ASN A 23 -12.34 -3.40 3.94
N LEU A 24 -11.37 -4.28 4.12
CA LEU A 24 -10.65 -4.44 5.40
C LEU A 24 -9.60 -3.34 5.61
N PHE A 25 -9.23 -2.62 4.54
CA PHE A 25 -8.18 -1.62 4.52
C PHE A 25 -8.83 -0.23 4.45
N PRO A 26 -8.71 0.60 5.50
CA PRO A 26 -9.18 1.99 5.40
C PRO A 26 -8.34 2.77 4.39
N GLU A 27 -8.90 3.84 3.84
CA GLU A 27 -8.17 4.73 2.92
C GLU A 27 -6.91 5.30 3.60
N PRO A 28 -5.75 5.32 2.92
CA PRO A 28 -4.51 5.81 3.50
C PRO A 28 -4.50 7.34 3.66
N GLU A 29 -3.97 7.80 4.79
CA GLU A 29 -3.80 9.22 5.10
C GLU A 29 -2.32 9.62 4.97
N PHE A 30 -2.02 10.54 4.04
CA PHE A 30 -0.67 11.05 3.80
C PHE A 30 -0.54 12.48 4.33
N ASP A 31 0.63 12.81 4.88
CA ASP A 31 0.96 14.20 5.22
C ASP A 31 1.28 14.94 3.90
N PRO A 32 0.56 16.03 3.56
CA PRO A 32 0.79 16.77 2.32
C PRO A 32 2.19 17.42 2.25
N ASN A 33 2.85 17.59 3.40
CA ASN A 33 4.21 18.14 3.47
C ASN A 33 5.29 17.04 3.48
N ALA A 34 4.91 15.78 3.36
CA ALA A 34 5.88 14.68 3.32
C ALA A 34 6.73 14.75 2.04
N PRO A 35 8.04 14.43 2.13
CA PRO A 35 8.90 14.31 0.95
C PRO A 35 8.44 13.18 0.02
N GLU A 36 8.99 13.14 -1.19
CA GLU A 36 8.76 12.03 -2.12
C GLU A 36 9.56 10.78 -1.70
N CYS A 37 8.94 9.61 -1.79
CA CYS A 37 9.61 8.33 -1.51
C CYS A 37 10.53 7.93 -2.66
N ILE A 38 11.66 7.29 -2.35
CA ILE A 38 12.44 6.52 -3.33
C ILE A 38 11.66 5.23 -3.68
N PRO A 39 11.25 5.02 -4.95
CA PRO A 39 10.45 3.86 -5.37
C PRO A 39 11.07 2.52 -4.97
N LEU A 40 10.22 1.55 -4.59
CA LEU A 40 10.56 0.20 -4.09
C LEU A 40 11.43 0.14 -2.81
N ARG A 41 12.19 1.20 -2.51
CA ARG A 41 13.12 1.26 -1.38
C ARG A 41 12.43 1.74 -0.12
N GLU A 42 11.70 2.85 -0.20
CA GLU A 42 11.10 3.49 0.97
C GLU A 42 9.62 3.11 1.12
N PRO A 43 9.16 2.87 2.37
CA PRO A 43 7.77 2.54 2.59
C PRO A 43 6.90 3.80 2.46
N CYS A 44 5.96 3.78 1.53
CA CYS A 44 4.92 4.80 1.45
C CYS A 44 3.86 4.63 2.54
N GLY A 45 3.88 3.55 3.31
CA GLY A 45 3.09 3.39 4.53
C GLY A 45 2.95 1.94 4.96
N PHE A 46 2.16 1.73 6.02
CA PHE A 46 1.95 0.43 6.61
C PHE A 46 0.50 0.25 7.07
N TYR A 47 -0.03 -0.97 6.96
CA TYR A 47 -1.22 -1.38 7.70
C TYR A 47 -0.85 -2.27 8.85
N SER A 48 -1.18 -1.91 10.08
CA SER A 48 -1.05 -2.83 11.21
C SER A 48 -2.21 -3.81 11.26
N PHE A 49 -1.93 -5.06 11.60
CA PHE A 49 -2.95 -6.08 11.86
C PHE A 49 -2.74 -6.76 13.21
N SER A 50 -3.83 -7.24 13.81
CA SER A 50 -3.80 -8.03 15.05
C SER A 50 -4.01 -9.51 14.73
N LEU A 51 -3.22 -10.39 15.36
CA LEU A 51 -3.37 -11.85 15.22
C LEU A 51 -4.73 -12.35 15.72
N ASN A 52 -5.37 -11.60 16.63
CA ASN A 52 -6.64 -11.96 17.23
C ASN A 52 -7.85 -11.65 16.32
N GLY A 53 -7.63 -11.28 15.06
CA GLY A 53 -8.71 -11.04 14.08
C GLY A 53 -9.55 -9.79 14.34
N GLY A 54 -9.11 -8.91 15.25
CA GLY A 54 -9.75 -7.62 15.49
C GLY A 54 -9.59 -6.70 14.29
N ALA A 55 -10.56 -6.74 13.38
CA ALA A 55 -10.78 -5.68 12.40
C ALA A 55 -11.27 -4.41 13.13
N PRO A 56 -11.01 -3.20 12.57
CA PRO A 56 -10.38 -2.94 11.27
C PRO A 56 -8.85 -2.84 11.33
N LEU A 57 -8.20 -3.09 10.17
CA LEU A 57 -6.80 -2.74 9.99
C LEU A 57 -6.61 -1.23 10.16
N LYS A 58 -5.43 -0.80 10.60
CA LYS A 58 -5.12 0.62 10.80
C LYS A 58 -3.99 1.05 9.89
N TRP A 59 -4.16 2.16 9.18
CA TRP A 59 -3.08 2.85 8.48
C TRP A 59 -2.13 3.49 9.51
N VAL A 60 -0.86 3.15 9.42
CA VAL A 60 0.20 3.69 10.25
C VAL A 60 0.97 4.71 9.42
N LYS A 61 1.02 5.93 9.95
CA LYS A 61 1.58 7.15 9.36
C LYS A 61 2.80 6.89 8.47
N SER A 62 2.74 7.39 7.25
CA SER A 62 3.81 7.38 6.26
C SER A 62 4.74 8.60 6.41
N TRP A 63 6.02 8.42 6.08
CA TRP A 63 7.07 9.45 6.21
C TRP A 63 7.37 10.14 4.88
N CYS A 64 6.84 9.61 3.79
CA CYS A 64 6.99 10.09 2.43
C CYS A 64 5.73 9.75 1.62
N GLN A 65 5.56 10.39 0.47
CA GLN A 65 4.47 10.15 -0.48
C GLN A 65 5.01 9.70 -1.84
N CYS A 66 4.22 8.94 -2.60
CA CYS A 66 4.59 8.60 -3.96
C CYS A 66 4.43 9.82 -4.88
N ASP A 67 5.32 9.92 -5.86
CA ASP A 67 5.20 10.93 -6.92
C ASP A 67 3.97 10.68 -7.83
N LYS A 68 3.84 11.47 -8.89
CA LYS A 68 2.69 11.41 -9.81
C LYS A 68 2.69 10.17 -10.72
N GLU A 69 3.83 9.53 -10.91
CA GLU A 69 4.02 8.36 -11.77
C GLU A 69 3.89 7.04 -11.00
N HIS A 70 3.96 7.10 -9.68
CA HIS A 70 3.89 5.95 -8.79
C HIS A 70 2.57 5.90 -8.00
N GLU A 71 2.23 4.71 -7.52
CA GLU A 71 1.14 4.45 -6.60
C GLU A 71 1.65 3.63 -5.41
N CYS A 72 1.05 3.86 -4.24
CA CYS A 72 1.40 3.13 -3.02
C CYS A 72 0.72 1.76 -3.07
N ALA A 73 1.51 0.69 -3.13
CA ALA A 73 1.02 -0.68 -3.35
C ALA A 73 1.68 -1.68 -2.39
N TYR A 74 1.02 -2.83 -2.23
CA TYR A 74 1.44 -3.85 -1.30
C TYR A 74 2.73 -4.47 -1.79
N GLU A 75 3.73 -4.52 -0.92
CA GLU A 75 4.98 -5.21 -1.20
C GLU A 75 5.01 -6.56 -0.47
N ARG A 76 4.91 -6.55 0.85
CA ARG A 76 5.09 -7.74 1.69
C ARG A 76 4.43 -7.61 3.04
N THR A 77 4.25 -8.75 3.70
CA THR A 77 3.79 -8.83 5.09
C THR A 77 5.00 -9.03 6.00
N ASP A 78 5.18 -8.15 6.98
CA ASP A 78 6.15 -8.33 8.05
C ASP A 78 5.41 -8.87 9.30
N MET A 79 5.56 -10.17 9.55
CA MET A 79 4.92 -10.84 10.68
C MET A 79 5.54 -10.45 12.04
N LYS A 80 6.80 -10.01 12.07
CA LYS A 80 7.48 -9.60 13.30
C LYS A 80 6.93 -8.27 13.79
N MET A 81 6.75 -7.33 12.86
CA MET A 81 6.15 -6.02 13.13
C MET A 81 4.62 -6.02 13.06
N ARG A 82 4.02 -7.10 12.55
CA ARG A 82 2.57 -7.25 12.30
C ARG A 82 2.02 -6.15 11.41
N VAL A 83 2.72 -5.91 10.30
CA VAL A 83 2.34 -4.90 9.31
C VAL A 83 2.32 -5.45 7.89
N TYR A 84 1.40 -4.93 7.06
CA TYR A 84 1.49 -4.99 5.62
C TYR A 84 2.27 -3.77 5.14
N ARG A 85 3.47 -3.99 4.59
CA ARG A 85 4.33 -2.93 4.06
C ARG A 85 3.88 -2.53 2.66
N GLN A 86 3.76 -1.22 2.46
CA GLN A 86 3.42 -0.62 1.17
C GLN A 86 4.62 0.17 0.64
N VAL A 87 4.87 0.11 -0.67
CA VAL A 87 5.93 0.88 -1.35
C VAL A 87 5.39 1.56 -2.61
N CYS A 88 6.09 2.60 -3.06
CA CYS A 88 5.77 3.23 -4.34
C CYS A 88 6.20 2.31 -5.49
N VAL A 89 5.23 1.89 -6.29
CA VAL A 89 5.41 1.12 -7.53
C VAL A 89 4.92 1.94 -8.71
N THR A 90 5.53 1.74 -9.89
CA THR A 90 5.10 2.45 -11.10
C THR A 90 3.62 2.18 -11.36
N ARG A 91 2.84 3.22 -11.67
CA ARG A 91 1.44 3.12 -12.09
C ARG A 91 1.35 2.31 -13.38
N SER A 92 1.25 1.01 -13.21
CA SER A 92 1.22 0.03 -14.27
C SER A 92 -0.20 -0.08 -14.82
N GLY A 93 -0.35 0.10 -16.13
CA GLY A 93 -1.47 -0.49 -16.87
C GLY A 93 -1.38 -2.02 -16.93
N GLU A 94 -0.21 -2.63 -16.67
CA GLU A 94 -0.02 -4.08 -16.72
C GLU A 94 0.94 -4.56 -15.63
N PHE A 95 0.51 -5.60 -14.91
CA PHE A 95 1.18 -6.19 -13.77
C PHE A 95 2.21 -7.21 -14.26
N HIS A 96 3.50 -6.96 -14.03
CA HIS A 96 4.48 -8.03 -14.05
C HIS A 96 4.43 -8.72 -12.67
N ASP A 97 3.73 -9.86 -12.64
CA ASP A 97 3.92 -10.89 -11.63
C ASP A 97 5.42 -11.15 -11.57
N THR A 98 6.10 -10.66 -10.53
CA THR A 98 7.48 -11.06 -10.28
C THR A 98 7.37 -12.34 -9.48
N PRO A 99 7.62 -13.53 -10.06
CA PRO A 99 7.70 -14.74 -9.26
C PRO A 99 8.85 -14.54 -8.28
N GLN A 100 8.49 -14.55 -7.00
CA GLN A 100 9.43 -14.47 -5.89
C GLN A 100 10.20 -15.79 -5.87
N ASN A 101 11.26 -15.88 -6.69
CA ASN A 101 12.23 -16.97 -6.60
C ASN A 101 12.90 -16.89 -5.23
N PHE A 102 12.51 -17.78 -4.33
CA PHE A 102 13.15 -17.96 -3.04
C PHE A 102 13.92 -19.29 -3.04
N TYR A 103 15.21 -19.13 -3.35
CA TYR A 103 16.40 -19.92 -3.00
C TYR A 103 16.79 -21.20 -3.76
N ASP A 104 18.12 -21.23 -3.97
CA ASP A 104 19.07 -22.29 -4.37
C ASP A 104 18.81 -23.65 -3.70
#